data_AF-A0A964U9Y2-F1
#
_entry.id   AF-A0A964U9Y2-F1
#
_cell.length_a   1.000
_cell.length_b   1.000
_cell.length_c   1.000
_cell.angle_alpha   90.00
_cell.angle_beta   90.00
_cell.angle_gamma   90.00
#
_symmetry.space_group_name_H-M   'P 1'
#
loop_
_entity.id
_entity.type
_entity.pdbx_description
1 polymer ?
#
loop_
_entity_poly.entity_id
_entity_poly.type
_entity_poly.pdbx_seq_one_letter_code
_entity_poly.pdbx_strand_id
1 'polypeptide(L)'
;AWDGFPAARERLYKAAAEAGANLVTLTGDTHTAWANNLHDSGGELRGVEFGCTSVTSPGFGTYMPGVSGLGDMFEEANEDVVHYDPHGHGYTLVTLTPDTARVDFVKVSTILEPDYEAGVSDSFLTQLGNGRMKPLTEA
;
A
#
# COMPACT_ATOMS: atom_id res chain seq x y z
N ALA A 1 -8.49 -6.37 9.70
CA ALA A 1 -7.75 -5.10 9.55
C ALA A 1 -7.60 -4.37 10.89
N TRP A 2 -6.71 -3.37 10.96
CA TRP A 2 -6.44 -2.56 12.16
C TRP A 2 -7.63 -1.67 12.60
N ASP A 3 -8.60 -1.41 11.72
CA ASP A 3 -9.80 -0.62 12.06
C ASP A 3 -10.67 -1.27 13.15
N GLY A 4 -10.55 -2.59 13.35
CA GLY A 4 -11.19 -3.28 14.48
C GLY A 4 -10.49 -3.04 15.83
N PHE A 5 -9.31 -2.41 15.83
CA PHE A 5 -8.45 -2.26 17.01
C PHE A 5 -7.85 -0.84 17.13
N PRO A 6 -8.66 0.24 17.08
CA PRO A 6 -8.16 1.61 17.04
C PRO A 6 -7.28 1.95 18.25
N ALA A 7 -7.64 1.51 19.46
CA ALA A 7 -6.82 1.75 20.65
C ALA A 7 -5.43 1.09 20.58
N ALA A 8 -5.29 -0.05 19.88
CA ALA A 8 -3.99 -0.68 19.67
C ALA A 8 -3.17 0.06 18.59
N ARG A 9 -3.82 0.48 17.51
CA ARG A 9 -3.21 1.30 16.45
C ARG A 9 -2.63 2.59 17.01
N GLU A 10 -3.39 3.32 17.82
CA GLU A 10 -2.92 4.58 18.42
C GLU A 10 -1.73 4.36 19.38
N ARG A 11 -1.68 3.23 20.11
CA ARG A 11 -0.53 2.90 20.95
C ARG A 11 0.73 2.63 20.12
N LEU A 12 0.60 1.96 18.98
CA LEU A 12 1.70 1.73 18.05
C LEU A 12 2.23 3.05 17.49
N TYR A 13 1.34 3.91 17.00
CA TYR A 13 1.69 5.23 16.47
C TYR A 13 2.38 6.11 17.51
N LYS A 14 1.84 6.15 18.74
CA LYS A 14 2.46 6.87 19.85
C LYS A 14 3.87 6.36 20.15
N ALA A 15 4.05 5.04 20.25
CA ALA A 15 5.36 4.45 20.54
C ALA A 15 6.39 4.73 19.43
N ALA A 16 5.98 4.67 18.16
CA ALA A 16 6.83 5.03 17.03
C ALA A 16 7.26 6.50 17.08
N ALA A 17 6.32 7.40 17.40
CA ALA A 17 6.59 8.83 17.54
C ALA A 17 7.54 9.12 18.72
N GLU A 18 7.32 8.51 19.89
CA GLU A 18 8.18 8.66 21.08
C GLU A 18 9.60 8.15 20.84
N ALA A 19 9.77 7.15 19.97
CA ALA A 19 11.08 6.63 19.56
C ALA A 19 11.77 7.48 18.48
N GLY A 20 11.10 8.48 17.91
CA GLY A 20 11.60 9.23 16.74
C GLY A 20 11.73 8.35 15.50
N ALA A 21 10.92 7.29 15.38
CA ALA A 21 11.00 6.33 14.29
C ALA A 21 10.31 6.84 13.02
N ASN A 22 10.84 6.45 11.85
CA ASN A 22 10.18 6.61 10.56
C ASN A 22 9.43 5.32 10.25
N LEU A 23 8.12 5.30 10.52
CA LEU A 23 7.32 4.07 10.43
C LEU A 23 7.00 3.72 8.97
N VAL A 24 7.44 2.54 8.56
CA VAL A 24 7.04 1.88 7.31
C VAL A 24 6.36 0.57 7.68
N THR A 25 5.12 0.37 7.23
CA THR A 25 4.33 -0.83 7.50
C THR A 25 4.18 -1.65 6.23
N LEU A 26 4.43 -2.95 6.29
CA LEU A 26 4.20 -3.89 5.19
C LEU A 26 3.00 -4.76 5.52
N THR A 27 2.01 -4.81 4.62
CA THR A 27 0.77 -5.57 4.83
C THR A 27 0.40 -6.47 3.66
N GLY A 28 -0.58 -7.33 3.88
CA GLY A 28 -1.13 -8.30 2.93
C GLY A 28 -2.56 -8.64 3.35
N ASP A 29 -2.95 -9.92 3.32
CA ASP A 29 -4.28 -10.45 3.72
C ASP A 29 -5.46 -10.01 2.82
N THR A 30 -5.49 -8.76 2.38
CA THR A 30 -6.63 -8.18 1.63
C THR A 30 -6.66 -8.62 0.15
N HIS A 31 -5.57 -9.22 -0.34
CA HIS A 31 -5.41 -9.69 -1.73
C HIS A 31 -5.55 -8.58 -2.79
N THR A 32 -5.18 -7.36 -2.43
CA THR A 32 -5.17 -6.17 -3.28
C THR A 32 -3.94 -5.35 -2.95
N ALA A 33 -3.49 -4.49 -3.87
CA ALA A 33 -2.37 -3.60 -3.58
C ALA A 33 -2.86 -2.23 -3.11
N TRP A 34 -2.16 -1.63 -2.14
CA TRP A 34 -2.37 -0.23 -1.78
C TRP A 34 -1.11 0.45 -1.28
N ALA A 35 -1.12 1.77 -1.38
CA ALA A 35 -0.11 2.64 -0.80
C ALA A 35 -0.84 3.70 0.04
N ASN A 36 -0.60 3.73 1.35
CA ASN A 36 -1.31 4.64 2.26
C ASN A 36 -0.35 5.57 3.03
N ASN A 37 -0.82 6.79 3.29
CA ASN A 37 -0.29 7.67 4.33
C ASN A 37 -1.05 7.38 5.63
N LEU A 38 -0.35 7.12 6.73
CA LEU A 38 -0.98 6.72 7.98
C LEU A 38 -1.11 7.91 8.92
N HIS A 39 -2.32 8.40 9.17
CA HIS A 39 -2.57 9.44 10.18
C HIS A 39 -3.10 8.83 11.49
N ASP A 40 -2.72 9.44 12.62
CA ASP A 40 -3.34 9.12 13.92
C ASP A 40 -4.69 9.80 14.09
N SER A 41 -5.36 9.53 15.20
CA SER A 41 -6.66 10.13 15.52
C SER A 41 -6.62 11.67 15.68
N GLY A 42 -5.44 12.26 15.82
CA GLY A 42 -5.23 13.71 15.82
C GLY A 42 -4.97 14.31 14.43
N GLY A 43 -4.88 13.49 13.38
CA GLY A 43 -4.57 13.93 12.02
C GLY A 43 -3.08 14.10 11.75
N GLU A 44 -2.20 13.68 12.67
CA GLU A 44 -0.76 13.75 12.47
C GLU A 44 -0.26 12.56 11.66
N LEU A 45 0.60 12.81 10.67
CA LEU A 45 1.20 11.76 9.87
C LEU A 45 2.16 10.93 10.73
N ARG A 46 1.95 9.62 10.80
CA ARG A 46 2.72 8.68 11.60
C ARG A 46 3.58 7.71 10.80
N GLY A 47 3.28 7.53 9.52
CA GLY A 47 4.08 6.66 8.66
C GLY A 47 3.44 6.41 7.30
N VAL A 48 3.94 5.39 6.63
CA VAL A 48 3.36 4.88 5.38
C VAL A 48 3.08 3.38 5.48
N GLU A 49 2.15 2.91 4.66
CA GLU A 49 1.84 1.51 4.48
C GLU A 49 1.97 1.09 3.02
N PHE A 50 2.59 -0.06 2.80
CA PHE A 50 2.64 -0.76 1.52
C PHE A 50 1.90 -2.10 1.67
N GLY A 51 0.72 -2.20 1.06
CA GLY A 51 -0.06 -3.43 1.03
C GLY A 51 0.24 -4.22 -0.22
N CYS A 52 0.74 -5.44 -0.04
CA CYS A 52 1.01 -6.36 -1.11
C CYS A 52 -0.27 -7.09 -1.55
N THR A 53 -0.47 -7.20 -2.86
CA THR A 53 -1.48 -8.10 -3.41
C THR A 53 -1.17 -9.56 -3.07
N SER A 54 -2.07 -10.47 -3.40
CA SER A 54 -1.88 -11.91 -3.23
C SER A 54 -0.95 -12.51 -4.30
N VAL A 55 -0.34 -13.64 -3.96
CA VAL A 55 0.35 -14.48 -4.96
C VAL A 55 -0.68 -15.17 -5.86
N THR A 56 -1.76 -15.72 -5.30
CA THR A 56 -2.78 -16.46 -6.08
C THR A 56 -4.23 -16.29 -5.61
N SER A 57 -4.48 -15.78 -4.40
CA SER A 57 -5.84 -15.69 -3.86
C SER A 57 -6.64 -14.58 -4.52
N PRO A 58 -7.95 -14.75 -4.79
CA PRO A 58 -8.76 -13.72 -5.45
C PRO A 58 -8.80 -12.41 -4.65
N GLY A 59 -8.61 -11.30 -5.35
CA GLY A 59 -8.71 -9.93 -4.82
C GLY A 59 -10.14 -9.39 -4.87
N PHE A 60 -10.35 -8.22 -4.26
CA PHE A 60 -11.67 -7.61 -4.15
C PHE A 60 -12.33 -7.38 -5.52
N GLY A 61 -11.55 -6.94 -6.51
CA GLY A 61 -12.04 -6.70 -7.87
C GLY A 61 -12.58 -7.95 -8.58
N THR A 62 -12.15 -9.16 -8.18
CA THR A 62 -12.70 -10.42 -8.71
C THR A 62 -14.17 -10.61 -8.30
N TYR A 63 -14.58 -10.07 -7.15
CA TYR A 63 -15.94 -10.21 -6.62
C TYR A 63 -16.89 -9.10 -7.06
N MET A 64 -16.37 -8.05 -7.71
CA MET A 64 -17.15 -6.92 -8.22
C MET A 64 -17.02 -6.77 -9.74
N PRO A 65 -17.40 -7.80 -10.53
CA PRO A 65 -17.32 -7.71 -11.97
C PRO A 65 -18.25 -6.60 -12.49
N GLY A 66 -17.71 -5.71 -13.34
CA GLY A 66 -18.47 -4.64 -13.98
C GLY A 66 -18.44 -3.28 -13.27
N VAL A 67 -17.77 -3.16 -12.13
CA VAL A 67 -17.49 -1.86 -11.50
C VAL A 67 -16.16 -1.33 -12.03
N SER A 68 -16.23 -0.36 -12.96
CA SER A 68 -15.06 0.37 -13.44
C SER A 68 -14.63 1.44 -12.44
N GLY A 69 -13.31 1.67 -12.29
CA GLY A 69 -12.79 2.75 -11.43
C GLY A 69 -12.86 2.43 -9.94
N LEU A 70 -12.90 1.15 -9.56
CA LEU A 70 -12.95 0.73 -8.15
C LEU A 70 -11.73 1.22 -7.36
N GLY A 71 -10.55 1.29 -7.98
CA GLY A 71 -9.35 1.95 -7.43
C GLY A 71 -9.64 3.38 -6.99
N ASP A 72 -9.94 4.22 -7.99
CA ASP A 72 -10.25 5.64 -7.83
C ASP A 72 -11.34 5.90 -6.78
N MET A 73 -12.40 5.09 -6.74
CA MET A 73 -13.47 5.23 -5.75
C MET A 73 -12.98 5.08 -4.31
N PHE A 74 -12.02 4.18 -4.05
CA PHE A 74 -11.45 4.01 -2.71
C PHE A 74 -10.49 5.14 -2.37
N GLU A 75 -9.69 5.59 -3.34
CA GLU A 75 -8.79 6.75 -3.19
C GLU A 75 -9.60 8.03 -2.88
N GLU A 76 -10.71 8.27 -3.58
CA GLU A 76 -11.59 9.42 -3.34
C GLU A 76 -12.32 9.36 -1.99
N ALA A 77 -12.67 8.16 -1.53
CA ALA A 77 -13.44 7.97 -0.30
C ALA A 77 -12.57 7.99 0.97
N ASN A 78 -11.26 7.80 0.86
CA ASN A 78 -10.36 7.62 2.01
C ASN A 78 -9.11 8.50 1.85
N GLU A 79 -8.99 9.54 2.68
CA GLU A 79 -7.89 10.52 2.59
C GLU A 79 -6.48 9.94 2.73
N ASP A 80 -6.38 8.80 3.42
CA ASP A 80 -5.12 8.09 3.65
C ASP A 80 -4.68 7.25 2.46
N VAL A 81 -5.61 6.88 1.57
CA VAL A 81 -5.35 5.97 0.44
C VAL A 81 -4.84 6.79 -0.73
N VAL A 82 -3.55 6.65 -1.02
CA VAL A 82 -2.89 7.33 -2.15
C VAL A 82 -2.99 6.51 -3.43
N HIS A 83 -3.08 5.19 -3.29
CA HIS A 83 -3.23 4.28 -4.39
C HIS A 83 -3.95 3.01 -3.95
N TYR A 84 -4.88 2.54 -4.77
CA TYR A 84 -5.54 1.26 -4.58
C TYR A 84 -5.67 0.50 -5.91
N ASP A 85 -5.12 -0.71 -5.95
CA ASP A 85 -5.32 -1.63 -7.06
C ASP A 85 -6.07 -2.89 -6.59
N PRO A 86 -7.37 -3.00 -6.90
CA PRO A 86 -8.19 -4.14 -6.50
C PRO A 86 -7.96 -5.39 -7.35
N HIS A 87 -7.06 -5.35 -8.33
CA HIS A 87 -6.92 -6.37 -9.38
C HIS A 87 -5.50 -6.93 -9.49
N GLY A 88 -5.43 -8.16 -9.99
CA GLY A 88 -4.17 -8.82 -10.33
C GLY A 88 -3.42 -9.42 -9.13
N HIS A 89 -2.43 -10.23 -9.47
CA HIS A 89 -1.60 -10.96 -8.51
C HIS A 89 -0.14 -10.61 -8.73
N GLY A 90 0.68 -10.87 -7.73
CA GLY A 90 2.12 -10.67 -7.82
C GLY A 90 2.75 -10.44 -6.46
N TYR A 91 3.65 -9.47 -6.39
CA TYR A 91 4.42 -9.18 -5.19
C TYR A 91 4.84 -7.71 -5.13
N THR A 92 5.30 -7.27 -3.96
CA THR A 92 5.78 -5.91 -3.74
C THR A 92 7.29 -5.93 -3.51
N LEU A 93 8.03 -5.07 -4.22
CA LEU A 93 9.45 -4.83 -4.00
C LEU A 93 9.61 -3.52 -3.21
N VAL A 94 10.25 -3.58 -2.05
CA VAL A 94 10.54 -2.41 -1.22
C VAL A 94 12.04 -2.14 -1.24
N THR A 95 12.41 -0.94 -1.67
CA THR A 95 13.80 -0.47 -1.67
C THR A 95 13.96 0.63 -0.64
N LEU A 96 14.78 0.38 0.39
CA LEU A 96 15.08 1.33 1.45
C LEU A 96 16.49 1.88 1.29
N THR A 97 16.61 3.21 1.37
CA THR A 97 17.88 3.93 1.48
C THR A 97 17.88 4.75 2.78
N PRO A 98 19.00 5.37 3.17
CA PRO A 98 19.00 6.27 4.32
C PRO A 98 17.95 7.39 4.23
N ASP A 99 17.62 7.83 3.02
CA ASP A 99 16.78 9.02 2.80
C ASP A 99 15.39 8.69 2.22
N THR A 100 15.16 7.46 1.76
CA THR A 100 13.94 7.10 1.03
C THR A 100 13.43 5.69 1.32
N ALA A 101 12.10 5.54 1.24
CA ALA A 101 11.44 4.26 1.09
C ALA A 101 10.66 4.27 -0.24
N ARG A 102 11.03 3.37 -1.15
CA ARG A 102 10.36 3.15 -2.43
C ARG A 102 9.61 1.82 -2.40
N VAL A 103 8.44 1.81 -3.02
CA VAL A 103 7.66 0.60 -3.29
C VAL A 103 7.40 0.48 -4.78
N ASP A 104 7.62 -0.72 -5.32
CA ASP A 104 7.23 -1.12 -6.67
C ASP A 104 6.24 -2.28 -6.55
N PHE A 105 5.03 -2.10 -7.10
CA PHE A 105 4.02 -3.16 -7.18
C PHE A 105 4.25 -3.93 -8.47
N VAL A 106 4.60 -5.22 -8.36
CA VAL A 106 4.86 -6.09 -9.51
C VAL A 106 3.66 -6.99 -9.70
N LYS A 107 3.09 -6.98 -10.91
CA LYS A 107 2.02 -7.88 -11.32
C LYS A 107 2.53 -8.99 -12.23
N VAL A 108 1.89 -10.15 -12.14
CA VAL A 108 2.07 -11.26 -13.08
C VAL A 108 0.91 -11.34 -14.06
N SER A 109 1.20 -11.71 -15.30
CA SER A 109 0.20 -11.80 -16.38
C SER A 109 -0.81 -12.93 -16.18
N THR A 110 -0.41 -14.00 -15.50
CA THR A 110 -1.28 -15.15 -15.17
C THR A 110 -0.75 -15.88 -13.93
N ILE A 111 -1.67 -16.51 -13.20
CA ILE A 111 -1.38 -17.45 -12.10
C ILE A 111 -1.78 -18.89 -12.46
N LEU A 112 -2.27 -19.11 -13.68
CA LEU A 112 -2.82 -20.39 -14.12
C LEU A 112 -1.83 -21.21 -14.96
N GLU A 113 -0.80 -20.56 -15.49
CA GLU A 113 0.21 -21.18 -16.35
C GLU A 113 1.61 -21.00 -15.75
N PRO A 114 2.55 -21.94 -15.97
CA PRO A 114 3.94 -21.80 -15.53
C PRO A 114 4.70 -20.67 -16.25
N ASP A 115 4.35 -20.41 -17.51
CA ASP A 115 4.92 -19.34 -18.32
C ASP A 115 4.10 -18.07 -18.10
N TYR A 116 4.70 -17.06 -17.48
CA TYR A 116 4.09 -15.77 -17.20
C TYR A 116 5.11 -14.64 -17.35
N GLU A 117 4.60 -13.42 -17.52
CA GLU A 117 5.39 -12.19 -17.49
C GLU A 117 5.18 -11.49 -16.15
N ALA A 118 6.22 -10.83 -15.66
CA ALA A 118 6.15 -9.99 -14.46
C ALA A 118 6.60 -8.57 -14.80
N GLY A 119 5.83 -7.58 -14.37
CA GLY A 119 6.10 -6.17 -14.65
C GLY A 119 5.66 -5.27 -13.50
N VAL A 120 6.38 -4.17 -13.31
CA VAL A 120 5.97 -3.12 -12.36
C VAL A 120 4.72 -2.45 -12.92
N SER A 121 3.62 -2.48 -12.17
CA SER A 121 2.40 -1.75 -12.51
C SER A 121 2.47 -0.32 -12.02
N ASP A 122 2.93 -0.13 -10.77
CA ASP A 122 2.90 1.15 -10.09
C ASP A 122 4.11 1.29 -9.17
N SER A 123 4.56 2.52 -8.96
CA SER A 123 5.71 2.84 -8.12
C SER A 123 5.46 4.08 -7.28
N PHE A 124 5.83 4.01 -6.00
CA PHE A 124 5.70 5.14 -5.08
C PHE A 124 6.96 5.32 -4.25
N LEU A 125 7.16 6.55 -3.78
CA LEU A 125 8.30 6.96 -2.97
C LEU A 125 7.83 7.82 -1.81
N THR A 126 8.44 7.63 -0.65
CA THR A 126 8.42 8.61 0.44
C THR A 126 9.84 8.99 0.82
N GLN A 127 10.03 10.25 1.23
CA GLN A 127 11.29 10.80 1.70
C GLN A 127 11.31 10.84 3.23
N LEU A 128 12.48 10.62 3.80
CA LEU A 128 12.74 10.86 5.22
C LEU A 128 12.28 12.27 5.62
N GLY A 129 11.53 12.38 6.72
CA GLY A 129 11.07 13.66 7.28
C GLY A 129 9.93 14.36 6.50
N ASN A 130 9.75 14.11 5.20
CA ASN A 130 8.65 14.65 4.37
C ASN A 130 7.61 13.57 4.07
N GLY A 131 7.35 12.69 5.06
CA GLY A 131 6.89 11.29 4.95
C GLY A 131 5.65 10.93 4.13
N ARG A 132 5.07 11.85 3.37
CA ARG A 132 3.98 11.59 2.43
C ARG A 132 4.46 10.83 1.20
N MET A 133 3.71 9.78 0.88
CA MET A 133 3.80 9.02 -0.35
C MET A 133 3.59 9.91 -1.58
N LYS A 134 4.39 9.66 -2.62
CA LYS A 134 4.27 10.30 -3.93
C LYS A 134 4.40 9.25 -5.04
N PRO A 135 3.60 9.33 -6.11
CA PRO A 135 3.82 8.53 -7.31
C PRO A 135 5.23 8.80 -7.86
N LEU A 136 5.91 7.73 -8.25
CA LEU A 136 7.09 7.80 -9.12
C LEU A 136 6.57 7.79 -10.56
N THR A 137 6.22 8.96 -11.10
CA THR A 137 6.06 9.09 -12.55
C THR A 137 7.43 8.88 -13.19
N GLU A 138 7.54 7.97 -14.16
CA GLU A 138 8.75 7.84 -14.98
C GLU A 138 9.15 9.23 -15.53
N ALA A 139 10.47 9.48 -15.55
CA ALA A 139 11.05 10.69 -16.15
C ALA A 139 11.08 10.60 -17.68
#